data_AF-A0A9D0ZVI2-F1
#
_entry.id   AF-A0A9D0ZVI2-F1
#
_cell.length_a   1.000
_cell.length_b   1.000
_cell.length_c   1.000
_cell.angle_alpha   90.00
_cell.angle_beta   90.00
_cell.angle_gamma   90.00
#
_symmetry.space_group_name_H-M   'P 1'
#
loop_
_entity.id
_entity.type
_entity.pdbx_description
1 polymer ?
#
loop_
_entity_poly.entity_id
_entity_poly.type
_entity_poly.pdbx_seq_one_letter_code
_entity_poly.pdbx_strand_id
1 'polypeptide(L)'
;GLTTYAETLSVYGTEKVFVDGDDTPYSKAFLNSAYASRGLKVRFSSGAGSEALMGSSEMKSMLYLECRCLYVTKGAGSQGTQNGSVSCIGVAASVPSGIREVMGENLVAALLGLECASSNDQSFSNSDMRRTARTMLQFMPGTDFIFSGYAAEPNYDNMFAGSNFDAEDFDDYNVIQRDMQVDGGLRPVTEEEVIRVRREAGKAVQAVFKALGLTEITDEQVEAVTYAHGSKDTLKRDTASDIMAADDMMKRGITGIDVVRALAENGYEEIAKRILEMLKQRVIGDYMQTAAILDEQFHVMSGVNTPNNYMGPGTGYRVDGKRWEEIKAIPHRIDINEF
;
A
#
# COMPACT_ATOMS: atom_id res chain seq x y z
N GLY A 1 -10.97 3.09 -15.21
CA GLY A 1 -10.77 3.85 -13.96
C GLY A 1 -11.29 3.06 -12.77
N LEU A 2 -10.81 1.84 -12.60
CA LEU A 2 -11.19 0.97 -11.46
C LEU A 2 -10.12 0.96 -10.36
N THR A 3 -9.01 1.66 -10.60
CA THR A 3 -7.92 1.91 -9.66
C THR A 3 -7.68 3.41 -9.57
N THR A 4 -6.95 3.87 -8.56
CA THR A 4 -6.62 5.29 -8.38
C THR A 4 -5.13 5.58 -8.61
N TYR A 5 -4.29 4.56 -8.51
CA TYR A 5 -2.85 4.61 -8.79
C TYR A 5 -2.36 3.24 -9.27
N ALA A 6 -1.07 3.16 -9.63
CA ALA A 6 -0.35 1.91 -9.83
C ALA A 6 1.04 1.97 -9.18
N GLU A 7 1.59 0.84 -8.77
CA GLU A 7 2.83 0.81 -7.99
C GLU A 7 3.77 -0.32 -8.42
N THR A 8 3.25 -1.51 -8.70
CA THR A 8 4.01 -2.67 -9.18
C THR A 8 4.46 -2.56 -10.64
N LEU A 9 4.93 -1.38 -11.04
CA LEU A 9 5.65 -1.16 -12.30
C LEU A 9 7.13 -1.50 -12.08
N SER A 10 7.45 -2.79 -12.17
CA SER A 10 8.76 -3.31 -11.79
C SER A 10 9.90 -2.82 -12.68
N VAL A 11 11.05 -2.49 -12.08
CA VAL A 11 12.33 -2.25 -12.77
C VAL A 11 13.44 -3.08 -12.14
N TYR A 12 14.47 -3.42 -12.92
CA TYR A 12 15.48 -4.40 -12.54
C TYR A 12 16.92 -3.92 -12.77
N GLY A 13 17.86 -4.48 -12.02
CA GLY A 13 19.25 -4.04 -11.99
C GLY A 13 20.13 -4.63 -13.09
N THR A 14 19.65 -5.60 -13.87
CA THR A 14 20.37 -6.20 -15.01
C THR A 14 19.46 -6.33 -16.23
N GLU A 15 20.05 -6.29 -17.43
CA GLU A 15 19.28 -6.36 -18.68
C GLU A 15 18.54 -7.69 -18.83
N LYS A 16 19.22 -8.81 -18.49
CA LYS A 16 18.61 -10.13 -18.57
C LYS A 16 17.37 -10.24 -17.68
N VAL A 17 17.43 -9.72 -16.45
CA VAL A 17 16.31 -9.77 -15.51
C VAL A 17 15.19 -8.81 -15.96
N PHE A 18 15.54 -7.68 -16.57
CA PHE A 18 14.57 -6.81 -17.23
C PHE A 18 13.78 -7.54 -18.33
N VAL A 19 14.49 -8.27 -19.20
CA VAL A 19 13.87 -9.06 -20.27
C VAL A 19 13.00 -10.20 -19.71
N ASP A 20 13.47 -10.91 -18.68
CA ASP A 20 12.66 -11.95 -18.02
C ASP A 20 11.45 -11.35 -17.28
N GLY A 21 11.54 -10.09 -16.86
CA GLY A 21 10.43 -9.27 -16.37
C GLY A 21 9.55 -8.65 -17.47
N ASP A 22 9.74 -9.06 -18.73
CA ASP A 22 9.01 -8.65 -19.93
C ASP A 22 9.05 -7.14 -20.23
N ASP A 23 10.15 -6.48 -19.88
CA ASP A 23 10.28 -5.04 -20.05
C ASP A 23 11.72 -4.59 -20.35
N THR A 24 11.84 -3.33 -20.72
CA THR A 24 13.09 -2.60 -20.86
C THR A 24 12.98 -1.28 -20.09
N PRO A 25 14.09 -0.60 -19.79
CA PRO A 25 14.02 0.75 -19.22
C PRO A 25 13.14 1.71 -20.03
N TYR A 26 13.15 1.59 -21.37
CA TYR A 26 12.32 2.42 -22.25
C TYR A 26 10.83 2.06 -22.22
N SER A 27 10.48 0.77 -22.23
CA SER A 27 9.06 0.37 -22.14
C SER A 27 8.47 0.77 -20.78
N LYS A 28 9.23 0.66 -19.68
CA LYS A 28 8.82 1.16 -18.36
C LYS A 28 8.67 2.68 -18.32
N ALA A 29 9.61 3.43 -18.87
CA ALA A 29 9.51 4.89 -18.93
C ALA A 29 8.30 5.34 -19.80
N PHE A 30 8.05 4.64 -20.90
CA PHE A 30 6.86 4.87 -21.72
C PHE A 30 5.57 4.52 -20.95
N LEU A 31 5.55 3.40 -20.22
CA LEU A 31 4.41 3.00 -19.39
C LEU A 31 4.15 4.02 -18.28
N ASN A 32 5.19 4.52 -17.60
CA ASN A 32 5.10 5.62 -16.62
C ASN A 32 4.40 6.84 -17.23
N SER A 33 4.84 7.24 -18.41
CA SER A 33 4.25 8.36 -19.17
C SER A 33 2.82 8.06 -19.61
N ALA A 34 2.50 6.80 -19.93
CA ALA A 34 1.15 6.38 -20.27
C ALA A 34 0.21 6.53 -19.06
N TYR A 35 0.61 6.13 -17.85
CA TYR A 35 -0.15 6.42 -16.62
C TYR A 35 -0.32 7.93 -16.41
N ALA A 36 0.78 8.69 -16.44
CA ALA A 36 0.74 10.15 -16.23
C ALA A 36 -0.18 10.87 -17.24
N SER A 37 -0.17 10.47 -18.51
CA SER A 37 -1.06 11.05 -19.54
C SER A 37 -2.55 10.79 -19.32
N ARG A 38 -2.91 9.83 -18.43
CA ARG A 38 -4.28 9.55 -18.00
C ARG A 38 -4.55 10.11 -16.60
N GLY A 39 -3.66 11.01 -16.13
CA GLY A 39 -3.69 11.58 -14.80
C GLY A 39 -3.60 10.52 -13.72
N LEU A 40 -2.89 9.41 -13.94
CA LEU A 40 -2.78 8.35 -12.94
C LEU A 40 -1.47 8.49 -12.18
N LYS A 41 -1.57 8.65 -10.84
CA LYS A 41 -0.42 8.52 -9.94
C LYS A 41 0.20 7.15 -10.14
N VAL A 42 1.52 7.12 -10.22
CA VAL A 42 2.28 5.90 -10.39
C VAL A 42 3.60 5.98 -9.65
N ARG A 43 4.08 4.85 -9.19
CA ARG A 43 5.48 4.65 -8.79
C ARG A 43 5.99 3.36 -9.41
N PHE A 44 7.31 3.20 -9.44
CA PHE A 44 7.92 1.93 -9.82
C PHE A 44 8.12 1.03 -8.61
N SER A 45 8.30 -0.27 -8.83
CA SER A 45 8.78 -1.19 -7.79
C SER A 45 10.15 -1.74 -8.15
N SER A 46 11.04 -1.81 -7.18
CA SER A 46 12.30 -2.54 -7.25
C SER A 46 12.59 -3.16 -5.89
N GLY A 47 13.80 -3.64 -5.66
CA GLY A 47 14.18 -4.18 -4.36
C GLY A 47 15.39 -5.09 -4.45
N ALA A 48 16.31 -4.96 -3.49
CA ALA A 48 17.43 -5.88 -3.34
C ALA A 48 16.99 -7.35 -3.41
N GLY A 49 17.65 -8.13 -4.26
CA GLY A 49 17.47 -9.58 -4.33
C GLY A 49 16.71 -10.09 -5.55
N SER A 50 16.00 -9.23 -6.28
CA SER A 50 15.29 -9.62 -7.52
C SER A 50 16.21 -10.29 -8.54
N GLU A 51 17.37 -9.70 -8.81
CA GLU A 51 18.27 -10.23 -9.85
C GLU A 51 18.94 -11.53 -9.43
N ALA A 52 19.20 -11.70 -8.13
CA ALA A 52 19.73 -12.93 -7.58
C ALA A 52 18.68 -14.05 -7.62
N LEU A 53 17.43 -13.74 -7.25
CA LEU A 53 16.30 -14.67 -7.30
C LEU A 53 15.99 -15.11 -8.74
N MET A 54 16.02 -14.16 -9.68
CA MET A 54 15.78 -14.40 -11.10
C MET A 54 17.03 -14.95 -11.84
N GLY A 55 18.11 -15.25 -11.11
CA GLY A 55 19.24 -16.02 -11.64
C GLY A 55 20.25 -15.24 -12.49
N SER A 56 20.27 -13.91 -12.43
CA SER A 56 21.20 -13.09 -13.21
C SER A 56 21.61 -11.80 -12.49
N SER A 57 22.47 -11.94 -11.47
CA SER A 57 23.03 -10.83 -10.68
C SER A 57 24.32 -10.22 -11.23
N GLU A 58 24.87 -10.74 -12.34
CA GLU A 58 26.12 -10.24 -12.97
C GLU A 58 27.32 -10.13 -11.99
N MET A 59 27.37 -10.99 -10.96
CA MET A 59 28.38 -10.95 -9.88
C MET A 59 28.42 -9.61 -9.13
N LYS A 60 27.27 -8.93 -8.99
CA LYS A 60 27.15 -7.69 -8.23
C LYS A 60 26.40 -7.92 -6.92
N SER A 61 26.67 -7.06 -5.95
CA SER A 61 25.87 -7.00 -4.71
C SER A 61 24.45 -6.55 -5.02
N MET A 62 23.48 -7.03 -4.24
CA MET A 62 22.08 -6.64 -4.35
C MET A 62 21.90 -5.11 -4.25
N LEU A 63 22.54 -4.43 -3.30
CA LEU A 63 22.47 -2.95 -3.19
C LEU A 63 22.94 -2.21 -4.44
N TYR A 64 23.97 -2.72 -5.12
CA TYR A 64 24.47 -2.09 -6.34
C TYR A 64 23.44 -2.19 -7.46
N LEU A 65 22.81 -3.37 -7.60
CA LEU A 65 21.79 -3.61 -8.60
C LEU A 65 20.53 -2.79 -8.30
N GLU A 66 20.15 -2.71 -7.02
CA GLU A 66 19.05 -1.88 -6.58
C GLU A 66 19.34 -0.38 -6.80
N CYS A 67 20.58 0.08 -6.59
CA CYS A 67 20.94 1.44 -6.98
C CYS A 67 20.70 1.67 -8.49
N ARG A 68 21.02 0.71 -9.37
CA ARG A 68 20.69 0.84 -10.81
C ARG A 68 19.18 0.96 -11.02
N CYS A 69 18.36 0.17 -10.33
CA CYS A 69 16.89 0.27 -10.37
C CYS A 69 16.40 1.68 -9.98
N LEU A 70 16.95 2.24 -8.91
CA LEU A 70 16.60 3.58 -8.43
C LEU A 70 17.00 4.68 -9.42
N TYR A 71 18.17 4.57 -10.06
CA TYR A 71 18.57 5.49 -11.11
C TYR A 71 17.72 5.35 -12.39
N VAL A 72 17.27 4.14 -12.73
CA VAL A 72 16.28 3.93 -13.81
C VAL A 72 14.95 4.59 -13.45
N THR A 73 14.47 4.41 -12.22
CA THR A 73 13.24 5.04 -11.73
C THR A 73 13.32 6.56 -11.80
N LYS A 74 14.43 7.14 -11.33
CA LYS A 74 14.69 8.57 -11.40
C LYS A 74 14.78 9.06 -12.85
N GLY A 75 15.50 8.34 -13.71
CA GLY A 75 15.68 8.66 -15.12
C GLY A 75 14.39 8.57 -15.94
N ALA A 76 13.48 7.67 -15.56
CA ALA A 76 12.16 7.54 -16.16
C ALA A 76 11.18 8.67 -15.77
N GLY A 77 11.59 9.56 -14.85
CA GLY A 77 10.74 10.62 -14.34
C GLY A 77 9.60 10.11 -13.45
N SER A 78 9.72 8.92 -12.88
CA SER A 78 8.74 8.46 -11.88
C SER A 78 8.90 9.29 -10.60
N GLN A 79 7.77 9.66 -9.99
CA GLN A 79 7.76 10.48 -8.77
C GLN A 79 8.22 9.71 -7.53
N GLY A 80 8.16 8.38 -7.57
CA GLY A 80 8.40 7.52 -6.43
C GLY A 80 8.81 6.10 -6.78
N THR A 81 9.15 5.35 -5.74
CA THR A 81 9.48 3.93 -5.79
C THR A 81 8.93 3.19 -4.58
N GLN A 82 8.50 1.96 -4.79
CA GLN A 82 8.43 0.94 -3.75
C GLN A 82 9.72 0.14 -3.78
N ASN A 83 10.49 0.16 -2.69
CA ASN A 83 11.70 -0.64 -2.54
C ASN A 83 11.96 -1.01 -1.08
N GLY A 84 13.10 -1.62 -0.80
CA GLY A 84 13.40 -2.25 0.48
C GLY A 84 13.29 -3.76 0.39
N SER A 85 13.85 -4.34 -0.68
CA SER A 85 13.78 -5.75 -1.09
C SER A 85 12.39 -6.27 -1.50
N VAL A 86 11.31 -5.78 -0.88
CA VAL A 86 9.92 -6.11 -1.26
C VAL A 86 9.75 -7.63 -1.27
N SER A 87 9.21 -8.23 -2.33
CA SER A 87 8.95 -9.68 -2.43
C SER A 87 10.21 -10.52 -2.45
N CYS A 88 11.38 -9.90 -2.57
CA CYS A 88 12.67 -10.59 -2.54
C CYS A 88 13.32 -10.55 -1.15
N ILE A 89 12.61 -10.08 -0.10
CA ILE A 89 13.14 -9.94 1.27
C ILE A 89 13.77 -11.22 1.82
N GLY A 90 13.27 -12.39 1.43
CA GLY A 90 13.88 -13.67 1.79
C GLY A 90 15.33 -13.81 1.31
N VAL A 91 15.68 -13.25 0.14
CA VAL A 91 17.05 -13.25 -0.40
C VAL A 91 17.91 -12.29 0.40
N ALA A 92 17.50 -11.02 0.53
CA ALA A 92 18.26 -10.03 1.29
C ALA A 92 18.48 -10.51 2.73
N ALA A 93 17.45 -10.97 3.41
CA ALA A 93 17.51 -11.43 4.79
C ALA A 93 18.30 -12.75 4.99
N SER A 94 18.65 -13.47 3.92
CA SER A 94 19.42 -14.72 4.01
C SER A 94 20.93 -14.49 4.18
N VAL A 95 21.43 -13.28 3.94
CA VAL A 95 22.87 -12.96 3.96
C VAL A 95 23.23 -11.95 5.06
N PRO A 96 24.52 -11.90 5.48
CA PRO A 96 24.98 -10.92 6.45
C PRO A 96 24.69 -9.48 6.02
N SER A 97 24.29 -8.63 6.96
CA SER A 97 23.94 -7.21 6.72
C SER A 97 22.77 -6.98 5.76
N GLY A 98 22.03 -8.01 5.33
CA GLY A 98 20.93 -7.84 4.37
C GLY A 98 19.81 -6.92 4.85
N ILE A 99 19.42 -7.00 6.12
CA ILE A 99 18.40 -6.10 6.69
C ILE A 99 18.90 -4.64 6.77
N ARG A 100 20.21 -4.45 7.01
CA ARG A 100 20.83 -3.11 6.92
C ARG A 100 20.87 -2.61 5.48
N GLU A 101 21.05 -3.51 4.51
CA GLU A 101 21.02 -3.17 3.09
C GLU A 101 19.65 -2.67 2.65
N VAL A 102 18.59 -3.31 3.11
CA VAL A 102 17.18 -2.89 2.90
C VAL A 102 16.93 -1.45 3.37
N MET A 103 17.47 -1.06 4.52
CA MET A 103 17.42 0.35 4.95
C MET A 103 18.27 1.26 4.04
N GLY A 104 19.42 0.76 3.58
CA GLY A 104 20.31 1.47 2.67
C GLY A 104 19.68 1.84 1.34
N GLU A 105 18.95 0.92 0.70
CA GLU A 105 18.24 1.21 -0.56
C GLU A 105 17.08 2.19 -0.38
N ASN A 106 16.34 2.13 0.74
CA ASN A 106 15.30 3.12 1.04
C ASN A 106 15.92 4.52 1.19
N LEU A 107 17.07 4.62 1.88
CA LEU A 107 17.79 5.87 2.03
C LEU A 107 18.28 6.42 0.68
N VAL A 108 18.78 5.57 -0.22
CA VAL A 108 19.17 6.00 -1.57
C VAL A 108 17.98 6.57 -2.33
N ALA A 109 16.80 5.94 -2.26
CA ALA A 109 15.58 6.45 -2.89
C ALA A 109 15.24 7.86 -2.37
N ALA A 110 15.22 8.06 -1.05
CA ALA A 110 14.97 9.35 -0.42
C ALA A 110 16.01 10.42 -0.82
N LEU A 111 17.30 10.06 -0.87
CA LEU A 111 18.38 10.97 -1.29
C LEU A 111 18.29 11.36 -2.77
N LEU A 112 17.69 10.52 -3.61
CA LEU A 112 17.38 10.84 -5.01
C LEU A 112 16.14 11.74 -5.15
N GLY A 113 15.47 12.09 -4.04
CA GLY A 113 14.24 12.86 -4.04
C GLY A 113 13.07 12.12 -4.68
N LEU A 114 13.03 10.80 -4.50
CA LEU A 114 11.88 9.96 -4.84
C LEU A 114 11.02 9.77 -3.60
N GLU A 115 9.70 9.72 -3.77
CA GLU A 115 8.81 9.11 -2.77
C GLU A 115 9.25 7.66 -2.54
N CYS A 116 9.34 7.24 -1.29
CA CYS A 116 9.78 5.90 -0.88
C CYS A 116 8.66 5.18 -0.12
N ALA A 117 8.01 4.24 -0.80
CA ALA A 117 7.15 3.25 -0.19
C ALA A 117 8.00 2.05 0.27
N SER A 118 8.35 2.01 1.55
CA SER A 118 9.58 1.36 2.02
C SER A 118 9.45 -0.12 2.40
N SER A 119 8.70 -0.89 1.60
CA SER A 119 8.47 -2.32 1.81
C SER A 119 7.79 -2.59 3.16
N ASN A 120 8.43 -3.34 4.07
CA ASN A 120 7.78 -3.94 5.25
C ASN A 120 6.53 -4.77 4.90
N ASP A 121 6.39 -5.17 3.65
CA ASP A 121 5.17 -5.64 3.02
C ASP A 121 5.19 -7.15 2.76
N GLN A 122 6.28 -7.83 3.15
CA GLN A 122 6.55 -9.21 2.77
C GLN A 122 7.19 -10.00 3.91
N SER A 123 6.73 -11.24 4.07
CA SER A 123 7.19 -12.16 5.11
C SER A 123 8.61 -12.67 4.81
N PHE A 124 9.45 -12.75 5.85
CA PHE A 124 10.82 -13.29 5.70
C PHE A 124 11.33 -14.08 6.92
N SER A 125 10.57 -14.05 8.02
CA SER A 125 10.97 -14.69 9.27
C SER A 125 9.77 -15.20 10.05
N ASN A 126 9.93 -16.36 10.66
CA ASN A 126 8.99 -16.90 11.65
C ASN A 126 9.18 -16.32 13.06
N SER A 127 10.09 -15.35 13.25
CA SER A 127 10.40 -14.75 14.55
C SER A 127 9.85 -13.33 14.60
N ASP A 128 8.96 -13.08 15.56
CA ASP A 128 8.41 -11.74 15.82
C ASP A 128 9.50 -10.72 16.13
N MET A 129 10.52 -11.13 16.90
CA MET A 129 11.68 -10.30 17.18
C MET A 129 12.41 -9.86 15.90
N ARG A 130 12.60 -10.79 14.96
CA ARG A 130 13.37 -10.52 13.74
C ARG A 130 12.59 -9.64 12.76
N ARG A 131 11.30 -9.91 12.56
CA ARG A 131 10.44 -9.09 11.69
C ARG A 131 10.20 -7.70 12.26
N THR A 132 10.08 -7.56 13.58
CA THR A 132 10.00 -6.27 14.28
C THR A 132 11.29 -5.48 14.08
N ALA A 133 12.45 -6.09 14.33
CA ALA A 133 13.75 -5.42 14.15
C ALA A 133 13.96 -4.90 12.73
N ARG A 134 13.46 -5.62 11.70
CA ARG A 134 13.45 -5.14 10.31
C ARG A 134 12.56 -3.91 10.15
N THR A 135 11.31 -3.96 10.63
CA THR A 135 10.35 -2.84 10.52
C THR A 135 10.86 -1.56 11.19
N MET A 136 11.52 -1.69 12.34
CA MET A 136 12.00 -0.53 13.12
C MET A 136 12.93 0.39 12.31
N LEU A 137 13.61 -0.12 11.28
CA LEU A 137 14.53 0.67 10.45
C LEU A 137 13.81 1.73 9.61
N GLN A 138 12.54 1.53 9.25
CA GLN A 138 11.72 2.50 8.53
C GLN A 138 10.68 3.16 9.44
N PHE A 139 10.16 2.42 10.43
CA PHE A 139 9.18 2.93 11.39
C PHE A 139 9.74 4.09 12.22
N MET A 140 10.93 3.93 12.81
CA MET A 140 11.50 4.95 13.70
C MET A 140 11.82 6.29 13.00
N PRO A 141 12.46 6.32 11.81
CA PRO A 141 12.71 7.58 11.12
C PRO A 141 11.48 8.10 10.35
N GLY A 142 10.54 7.23 9.97
CA GLY A 142 9.47 7.52 9.03
C GLY A 142 9.94 7.55 7.57
N THR A 143 9.08 7.09 6.67
CA THR A 143 9.20 7.20 5.21
C THR A 143 7.85 7.67 4.65
N ASP A 144 7.75 7.96 3.35
CA ASP A 144 6.48 8.40 2.75
C ASP A 144 5.37 7.36 2.94
N PHE A 145 5.73 6.06 2.83
CA PHE A 145 4.91 4.95 3.32
C PHE A 145 5.80 3.97 4.09
N ILE A 146 5.66 3.94 5.43
CA ILE A 146 6.42 3.05 6.32
C ILE A 146 6.26 1.58 5.88
N PHE A 147 5.03 1.24 5.51
CA PHE A 147 4.68 -0.01 4.86
C PHE A 147 4.14 0.28 3.47
N SER A 148 4.67 -0.37 2.44
CA SER A 148 4.07 -0.41 1.10
C SER A 148 3.11 -1.58 0.92
N GLY A 149 2.63 -2.16 2.03
CA GLY A 149 1.75 -3.33 2.03
C GLY A 149 1.66 -3.99 3.40
N TYR A 150 1.32 -3.23 4.44
CA TYR A 150 0.86 -3.82 5.70
C TYR A 150 -0.39 -4.65 5.38
N ALA A 151 -0.41 -5.94 5.71
CA ALA A 151 -1.58 -6.76 5.38
C ALA A 151 -2.78 -6.34 6.26
N ALA A 152 -3.87 -5.90 5.63
CA ALA A 152 -5.10 -5.51 6.33
C ALA A 152 -6.03 -6.70 6.57
N GLU A 153 -5.50 -7.89 6.33
CA GLU A 153 -6.08 -9.21 6.43
C GLU A 153 -5.07 -10.10 7.15
N PRO A 154 -5.48 -11.23 7.77
CA PRO A 154 -4.54 -12.18 8.31
C PRO A 154 -3.68 -12.77 7.19
N ASN A 155 -2.40 -13.05 7.48
CA ASN A 155 -1.43 -13.46 6.46
C ASN A 155 -1.80 -14.74 5.69
N TYR A 156 -2.69 -15.59 6.22
CA TYR A 156 -3.18 -16.74 5.47
C TYR A 156 -4.04 -16.36 4.26
N ASP A 157 -4.58 -15.14 4.22
CA ASP A 157 -5.33 -14.56 3.09
C ASP A 157 -4.50 -13.63 2.22
N ASN A 158 -3.31 -13.25 2.68
CA ASN A 158 -2.47 -12.31 1.94
C ASN A 158 -1.94 -12.97 0.66
N MET A 159 -2.47 -12.53 -0.48
CA MET A 159 -2.13 -13.07 -1.80
C MET A 159 -0.74 -12.66 -2.31
N PHE A 160 -0.01 -11.85 -1.55
CA PHE A 160 1.41 -11.56 -1.77
C PHE A 160 2.31 -12.47 -0.91
N ALA A 161 1.82 -13.66 -0.52
CA ALA A 161 2.56 -14.65 0.28
C ALA A 161 2.92 -14.17 1.71
N GLY A 162 2.06 -13.35 2.29
CA GLY A 162 2.19 -12.83 3.64
C GLY A 162 3.03 -11.56 3.69
N SER A 163 2.54 -10.57 4.45
CA SER A 163 3.27 -9.35 4.80
C SER A 163 4.13 -9.52 6.04
N ASN A 164 5.03 -8.57 6.29
CA ASN A 164 5.88 -8.57 7.48
C ASN A 164 5.07 -8.31 8.77
N PHE A 165 3.99 -7.54 8.65
CA PHE A 165 2.97 -7.33 9.68
C PHE A 165 1.60 -7.53 9.06
N ASP A 166 0.66 -8.08 9.82
CA ASP A 166 -0.70 -8.36 9.35
C ASP A 166 -1.78 -7.88 10.33
N ALA A 167 -3.03 -8.23 10.03
CA ALA A 167 -4.18 -7.79 10.84
C ALA A 167 -4.10 -8.23 12.31
N GLU A 168 -3.36 -9.28 12.64
CA GLU A 168 -3.18 -9.74 14.02
C GLU A 168 -2.17 -8.88 14.80
N ASP A 169 -1.37 -8.07 14.09
CA ASP A 169 -0.37 -7.18 14.68
C ASP A 169 -0.86 -5.74 14.92
N PHE A 170 -2.12 -5.41 14.58
CA PHE A 170 -2.62 -4.03 14.64
C PHE A 170 -2.50 -3.41 16.04
N ASP A 171 -2.80 -4.19 17.07
CA ASP A 171 -2.74 -3.74 18.46
C ASP A 171 -1.30 -3.49 18.90
N ASP A 172 -0.38 -4.42 18.61
CA ASP A 172 1.05 -4.25 18.87
C ASP A 172 1.60 -3.02 18.15
N TYR A 173 1.20 -2.79 16.89
CA TYR A 173 1.63 -1.63 16.12
C TYR A 173 1.13 -0.31 16.74
N ASN A 174 -0.10 -0.27 17.24
CA ASN A 174 -0.64 0.88 17.98
C ASN A 174 0.08 1.10 19.33
N VAL A 175 0.40 0.03 20.05
CA VAL A 175 1.17 0.10 21.30
C VAL A 175 2.59 0.63 21.04
N ILE A 176 3.28 0.15 20.01
CA ILE A 176 4.64 0.60 19.68
C ILE A 176 4.66 2.09 19.29
N GLN A 177 3.67 2.57 18.52
CA GLN A 177 3.52 4.01 18.23
C GLN A 177 3.41 4.84 19.52
N ARG A 178 2.56 4.37 20.45
CA ARG A 178 2.38 5.01 21.76
C ARG A 178 3.65 4.97 22.61
N ASP A 179 4.35 3.85 22.67
CA ASP A 179 5.50 3.68 23.56
C ASP A 179 6.70 4.50 23.09
N MET A 180 6.89 4.63 21.78
CA MET A 180 8.04 5.33 21.20
C MET A 180 7.75 6.81 20.86
N GLN A 181 6.50 7.26 21.01
CA GLN A 181 6.04 8.56 20.49
C GLN A 181 6.39 8.73 19.00
N VAL A 182 6.12 7.69 18.22
CA VAL A 182 6.34 7.63 16.77
C VAL A 182 5.00 7.51 16.06
N ASP A 183 4.82 8.26 14.98
CA ASP A 183 3.66 8.14 14.13
C ASP A 183 3.91 7.06 13.08
N GLY A 184 3.26 5.91 13.27
CA GLY A 184 3.32 4.77 12.37
C GLY A 184 2.31 4.84 11.23
N GLY A 185 1.53 5.92 11.13
CA GLY A 185 0.49 6.14 10.12
C GLY A 185 -0.84 5.42 10.38
N LEU A 186 -0.98 4.69 11.49
CA LEU A 186 -2.21 3.99 11.88
C LEU A 186 -2.80 4.56 13.17
N ARG A 187 -4.02 4.13 13.51
CA ARG A 187 -4.70 4.55 14.74
C ARG A 187 -5.49 3.40 15.34
N PRO A 188 -5.74 3.42 16.67
CA PRO A 188 -6.72 2.54 17.27
C PRO A 188 -8.13 2.84 16.73
N VAL A 189 -8.94 1.80 16.61
CA VAL A 189 -10.35 1.86 16.18
C VAL A 189 -11.19 1.02 17.12
N THR A 190 -12.50 1.32 17.22
CA THR A 190 -13.42 0.49 18.01
C THR A 190 -14.02 -0.61 17.14
N GLU A 191 -14.32 -1.75 17.76
CA GLU A 191 -14.98 -2.87 17.10
C GLU A 191 -16.32 -2.43 16.47
N GLU A 192 -17.11 -1.63 17.18
CA GLU A 192 -18.40 -1.11 16.70
C GLU A 192 -18.23 -0.27 15.41
N GLU A 193 -17.22 0.61 15.36
CA GLU A 193 -16.95 1.41 14.18
C GLU A 193 -16.53 0.53 13.00
N VAL A 194 -15.64 -0.44 13.24
CA VAL A 194 -15.17 -1.37 12.20
C VAL A 194 -16.32 -2.21 11.66
N ILE A 195 -17.16 -2.80 12.51
CA ILE A 195 -18.35 -3.56 12.10
C ILE A 195 -19.26 -2.69 11.22
N ARG A 196 -19.53 -1.45 11.64
CA ARG A 196 -20.39 -0.53 10.88
C ARG A 196 -19.83 -0.26 9.49
N VAL A 197 -18.53 0.07 9.39
CA VAL A 197 -17.88 0.39 8.11
C VAL A 197 -17.81 -0.85 7.20
N ARG A 198 -17.51 -2.04 7.74
CA ARG A 198 -17.49 -3.29 6.97
C ARG A 198 -18.87 -3.65 6.44
N ARG A 199 -19.92 -3.48 7.25
CA ARG A 199 -21.31 -3.72 6.83
C ARG A 199 -21.73 -2.78 5.70
N GLU A 200 -21.44 -1.49 5.84
CA GLU A 200 -21.72 -0.48 4.81
C GLU A 200 -20.99 -0.81 3.51
N ALA A 201 -19.70 -1.15 3.59
CA ALA A 201 -18.91 -1.56 2.43
C ALA A 201 -19.47 -2.82 1.76
N GLY A 202 -19.80 -3.86 2.52
CA GLY A 202 -20.39 -5.10 1.98
C GLY A 202 -21.72 -4.85 1.28
N LYS A 203 -22.60 -4.02 1.86
CA LYS A 203 -23.87 -3.63 1.24
C LYS A 203 -23.69 -2.74 0.00
N ALA A 204 -22.70 -1.85 -0.01
CA ALA A 204 -22.36 -1.05 -1.18
C ALA A 204 -21.85 -1.92 -2.35
N VAL A 205 -20.95 -2.88 -2.07
CA VAL A 205 -20.46 -3.84 -3.06
C VAL A 205 -21.60 -4.71 -3.58
N GLN A 206 -22.48 -5.20 -2.72
CA GLN A 206 -23.70 -5.93 -3.10
C GLN A 206 -24.56 -5.12 -4.08
N ALA A 207 -24.80 -3.84 -3.81
CA ALA A 207 -25.57 -2.97 -4.69
C ALA A 207 -24.89 -2.77 -6.05
N VAL A 208 -23.57 -2.58 -6.08
CA VAL A 208 -22.79 -2.46 -7.33
C VAL A 208 -22.88 -3.75 -8.16
N PHE A 209 -22.69 -4.91 -7.53
CA PHE A 209 -22.77 -6.21 -8.24
C PHE A 209 -24.15 -6.40 -8.86
N LYS A 210 -25.22 -6.12 -8.10
CA LYS A 210 -26.59 -6.18 -8.60
C LYS A 210 -26.83 -5.22 -9.77
N ALA A 211 -26.44 -3.95 -9.63
CA ALA A 211 -26.68 -2.92 -10.64
C ALA A 211 -25.88 -3.15 -11.93
N LEU A 212 -24.68 -3.73 -11.83
CA LEU A 212 -23.83 -4.04 -12.99
C LEU A 212 -24.11 -5.43 -13.59
N GLY A 213 -25.06 -6.18 -13.04
CA GLY A 213 -25.42 -7.53 -13.52
C GLY A 213 -24.30 -8.55 -13.31
N LEU A 214 -23.53 -8.40 -12.23
CA LEU A 214 -22.55 -9.39 -11.80
C LEU A 214 -23.24 -10.51 -11.00
N THR A 215 -22.49 -11.54 -10.68
CA THR A 215 -22.92 -12.65 -9.81
C THR A 215 -23.49 -12.15 -8.49
N GLU A 216 -24.55 -12.79 -7.99
CA GLU A 216 -25.23 -12.33 -6.80
C GLU A 216 -24.30 -12.29 -5.56
N ILE A 217 -24.46 -11.26 -4.74
CA ILE A 217 -23.93 -11.20 -3.39
C ILE A 217 -25.13 -11.27 -2.43
N THR A 218 -25.20 -12.30 -1.60
CA THR A 218 -26.34 -12.49 -0.69
C THR A 218 -26.19 -11.69 0.60
N ASP A 219 -27.28 -11.51 1.34
CA ASP A 219 -27.24 -10.84 2.63
C ASP A 219 -26.43 -11.62 3.66
N GLU A 220 -26.45 -12.95 3.60
CA GLU A 220 -25.63 -13.82 4.44
C GLU A 220 -24.14 -13.66 4.14
N GLN A 221 -23.78 -13.45 2.86
CA GLN A 221 -22.39 -13.14 2.49
C GLN A 221 -21.95 -11.79 3.06
N VAL A 222 -22.82 -10.77 2.98
CA VAL A 222 -22.54 -9.45 3.58
C VAL A 222 -22.41 -9.54 5.10
N GLU A 223 -23.29 -10.29 5.77
CA GLU A 223 -23.20 -10.49 7.22
C GLU A 223 -21.92 -11.23 7.60
N ALA A 224 -21.56 -12.30 6.87
CA ALA A 224 -20.35 -13.08 7.12
C ALA A 224 -19.09 -12.20 7.01
N VAL A 225 -18.94 -11.42 5.92
CA VAL A 225 -17.78 -10.53 5.77
C VAL A 225 -17.77 -9.39 6.79
N THR A 226 -18.92 -8.99 7.32
CA THR A 226 -19.01 -7.93 8.34
C THR A 226 -18.21 -8.29 9.59
N TYR A 227 -18.28 -9.54 10.05
CA TYR A 227 -17.62 -10.02 11.28
C TYR A 227 -16.42 -10.95 11.03
N ALA A 228 -16.14 -11.30 9.79
CA ALA A 228 -15.03 -12.17 9.45
C ALA A 228 -13.67 -11.56 9.84
N HIS A 229 -12.79 -12.39 10.42
CA HIS A 229 -11.36 -12.09 10.51
C HIS A 229 -10.70 -12.24 9.15
N GLY A 230 -11.03 -13.33 8.44
CA GLY A 230 -10.59 -13.57 7.07
C GLY A 230 -11.48 -14.57 6.33
N SER A 231 -11.01 -15.08 5.20
CA SER A 231 -11.78 -15.90 4.26
C SER A 231 -12.32 -17.19 4.86
N LYS A 232 -11.70 -17.70 5.94
CA LYS A 232 -12.17 -18.88 6.68
C LYS A 232 -13.54 -18.67 7.34
N ASP A 233 -13.89 -17.42 7.63
CA ASP A 233 -15.16 -17.04 8.26
C ASP A 233 -16.20 -16.59 7.22
N THR A 234 -15.88 -16.69 5.92
CA THR A 234 -16.74 -16.24 4.82
C THR A 234 -17.41 -17.40 4.10
N LEU A 235 -18.48 -17.09 3.37
CA LEU A 235 -19.19 -18.07 2.57
C LEU A 235 -18.53 -18.23 1.20
N LYS A 236 -18.43 -19.48 0.73
CA LYS A 236 -17.90 -19.78 -0.60
C LYS A 236 -18.75 -19.12 -1.68
N ARG A 237 -18.07 -18.65 -2.73
CA ARG A 237 -18.68 -18.18 -3.97
C ARG A 237 -18.37 -19.15 -5.10
N ASP A 238 -19.19 -19.12 -6.15
CA ASP A 238 -18.88 -19.83 -7.38
C ASP A 238 -17.80 -19.06 -8.16
N THR A 239 -16.55 -19.46 -7.95
CA THR A 239 -15.38 -18.82 -8.57
C THR A 239 -15.44 -18.86 -10.10
N ALA A 240 -15.99 -19.92 -10.70
CA ALA A 240 -16.08 -20.01 -12.16
C ALA A 240 -17.05 -18.95 -12.71
N SER A 241 -18.21 -18.81 -12.06
CA SER A 241 -19.19 -17.78 -12.42
C SER A 241 -18.65 -16.37 -12.19
N ASP A 242 -17.90 -16.14 -11.10
CA ASP A 242 -17.27 -14.84 -10.83
C ASP A 242 -16.24 -14.47 -11.90
N ILE A 243 -15.41 -15.42 -12.35
CA ILE A 243 -14.42 -15.19 -13.42
C ILE A 243 -15.14 -14.88 -14.75
N MET A 244 -16.20 -15.60 -15.08
CA MET A 244 -16.99 -15.34 -16.29
C MET A 244 -17.64 -13.96 -16.25
N ALA A 245 -18.19 -13.56 -15.09
CA ALA A 245 -18.78 -12.23 -14.92
C ALA A 245 -17.74 -11.11 -14.99
N ALA A 246 -16.54 -11.32 -14.46
CA ALA A 246 -15.44 -10.37 -14.56
C ALA A 246 -14.96 -10.18 -16.01
N ASP A 247 -14.82 -11.26 -16.78
CA ASP A 247 -14.47 -11.19 -18.21
C ASP A 247 -15.56 -10.47 -19.02
N ASP A 248 -16.84 -10.78 -18.78
CA ASP A 248 -17.97 -10.07 -19.39
C ASP A 248 -17.98 -8.57 -19.02
N MET A 249 -17.75 -8.23 -17.75
CA MET A 249 -17.65 -6.85 -17.29
C MET A 249 -16.57 -6.07 -18.05
N MET A 250 -15.41 -6.70 -18.28
CA MET A 250 -14.32 -6.10 -19.06
C MET A 250 -14.71 -5.92 -20.53
N LYS A 251 -15.38 -6.90 -21.15
CA LYS A 251 -15.88 -6.82 -22.54
C LYS A 251 -16.95 -5.75 -22.72
N ARG A 252 -17.80 -5.52 -21.71
CA ARG A 252 -18.78 -4.42 -21.68
C ARG A 252 -18.13 -3.04 -21.50
N GLY A 253 -16.83 -2.98 -21.23
CA GLY A 253 -16.11 -1.72 -21.04
C GLY A 253 -16.54 -0.95 -19.80
N ILE A 254 -16.96 -1.66 -18.74
CA ILE A 254 -17.37 -1.05 -17.47
C ILE A 254 -16.22 -0.20 -16.89
N THR A 255 -16.58 1.01 -16.46
CA THR A 255 -15.63 2.00 -15.92
C THR A 255 -15.95 2.37 -14.48
N GLY A 256 -15.08 3.17 -13.86
CA GLY A 256 -15.36 3.72 -12.54
C GLY A 256 -16.60 4.64 -12.51
N ILE A 257 -16.98 5.24 -13.65
CA ILE A 257 -18.20 6.05 -13.73
C ILE A 257 -19.45 5.16 -13.65
N ASP A 258 -19.41 3.96 -14.21
CA ASP A 258 -20.50 3.00 -14.08
C ASP A 258 -20.67 2.54 -12.63
N VAL A 259 -19.56 2.36 -11.90
CA VAL A 259 -19.56 2.09 -10.45
C VAL A 259 -20.15 3.26 -9.66
N VAL A 260 -19.76 4.50 -9.98
CA VAL A 260 -20.33 5.71 -9.36
C VAL A 260 -21.84 5.79 -9.59
N ARG A 261 -22.31 5.57 -10.83
CA ARG A 261 -23.73 5.56 -11.16
C ARG A 261 -24.47 4.46 -10.39
N ALA A 262 -23.93 3.24 -10.38
CA ALA A 262 -24.50 2.11 -9.66
C ALA A 262 -24.71 2.41 -8.17
N LEU A 263 -23.72 3.04 -7.52
CA LEU A 263 -23.84 3.43 -6.11
C LEU A 263 -24.87 4.54 -5.90
N ALA A 264 -24.83 5.60 -6.71
CA ALA A 264 -25.74 6.74 -6.60
C ALA A 264 -27.20 6.33 -6.78
N GLU A 265 -27.49 5.49 -7.77
CA GLU A 265 -28.85 5.02 -8.07
C GLU A 265 -29.39 4.01 -7.04
N ASN A 266 -28.54 3.46 -6.17
CA ASN A 266 -28.90 2.47 -5.16
C ASN A 266 -28.73 2.98 -3.72
N GLY A 267 -28.73 4.30 -3.51
CA GLY A 267 -28.78 4.92 -2.18
C GLY A 267 -27.42 5.11 -1.48
N TYR A 268 -26.30 4.90 -2.18
CA TYR A 268 -24.94 5.11 -1.66
C TYR A 268 -24.30 6.38 -2.23
N GLU A 269 -25.06 7.49 -2.22
CA GLU A 269 -24.62 8.76 -2.82
C GLU A 269 -23.29 9.27 -2.26
N GLU A 270 -23.07 9.15 -0.96
CA GLU A 270 -21.81 9.61 -0.34
C GLU A 270 -20.61 8.78 -0.79
N ILE A 271 -20.75 7.46 -0.91
CA ILE A 271 -19.69 6.59 -1.45
C ILE A 271 -19.47 6.88 -2.93
N ALA A 272 -20.54 7.09 -3.70
CA ALA A 272 -20.47 7.48 -5.10
C ALA A 272 -19.69 8.78 -5.29
N LYS A 273 -19.99 9.81 -4.47
CA LYS A 273 -19.26 11.10 -4.47
C LYS A 273 -17.78 10.90 -4.17
N ARG A 274 -17.44 10.11 -3.14
CA ARG A 274 -16.04 9.83 -2.78
C ARG A 274 -15.27 9.15 -3.91
N ILE A 275 -15.84 8.14 -4.57
CA ILE A 275 -15.22 7.49 -5.73
C ILE A 275 -15.09 8.47 -6.90
N LEU A 276 -16.09 9.32 -7.13
CA LEU A 276 -16.01 10.36 -8.16
C LEU A 276 -14.90 11.37 -7.86
N GLU A 277 -14.73 11.79 -6.61
CA GLU A 277 -13.62 12.67 -6.21
C GLU A 277 -12.25 12.01 -6.44
N MET A 278 -12.11 10.71 -6.17
CA MET A 278 -10.90 9.96 -6.54
C MET A 278 -10.65 9.96 -8.05
N LEU A 279 -11.69 9.83 -8.87
CA LEU A 279 -11.56 9.89 -10.33
C LEU A 279 -11.21 11.30 -10.82
N LYS A 280 -11.73 12.35 -10.17
CA LYS A 280 -11.43 13.75 -10.49
C LYS A 280 -9.97 14.12 -10.26
N GLN A 281 -9.25 13.41 -9.38
CA GLN A 281 -7.80 13.59 -9.22
C GLN A 281 -7.03 13.41 -10.53
N ARG A 282 -7.56 12.57 -11.45
CA ARG A 282 -6.98 12.37 -12.78
C ARG A 282 -7.10 13.57 -13.70
N VAL A 283 -8.07 14.44 -13.45
CA VAL A 283 -8.26 15.69 -14.22
C VAL A 283 -7.36 16.78 -13.67
N ILE A 284 -7.21 16.85 -12.35
CA ILE A 284 -6.43 17.88 -11.66
C ILE A 284 -4.93 17.60 -11.80
N GLY A 285 -4.51 16.36 -11.57
CA GLY A 285 -3.13 15.93 -11.67
C GLY A 285 -2.25 16.25 -10.45
N ASP A 286 -2.75 16.96 -9.45
CA ASP A 286 -1.99 17.35 -8.26
C ASP A 286 -1.44 16.14 -7.50
N TYR A 287 -2.21 15.05 -7.41
CA TYR A 287 -1.77 13.83 -6.73
C TYR A 287 -0.71 13.03 -7.50
N MET A 288 -0.29 13.48 -8.69
CA MET A 288 0.85 12.89 -9.41
C MET A 288 2.20 13.40 -8.90
N GLN A 289 2.19 14.40 -8.01
CA GLN A 289 3.42 14.90 -7.39
C GLN A 289 4.02 13.89 -6.40
N THR A 290 5.32 14.06 -6.13
CA THR A 290 6.09 13.24 -5.19
C THR A 290 5.40 13.16 -3.83
N ALA A 291 5.25 11.94 -3.30
CA ALA A 291 4.70 11.65 -1.97
C ALA A 291 3.21 12.03 -1.80
N ALA A 292 2.50 12.25 -2.90
CA ALA A 292 1.11 12.68 -2.82
C ALA A 292 0.15 11.60 -2.28
N ILE A 293 -0.59 11.97 -1.24
CA ILE A 293 -1.80 11.32 -0.71
C ILE A 293 -2.94 12.35 -0.65
N LEU A 294 -4.11 11.94 -0.17
CA LEU A 294 -5.30 12.78 -0.06
C LEU A 294 -5.78 12.81 1.39
N ASP A 295 -6.20 13.98 1.86
CA ASP A 295 -6.91 14.11 3.14
C ASP A 295 -8.38 13.66 3.03
N GLU A 296 -9.12 13.75 4.14
CA GLU A 296 -10.55 13.38 4.21
C GLU A 296 -11.45 14.22 3.29
N GLN A 297 -10.97 15.37 2.81
CA GLN A 297 -11.67 16.28 1.89
C GLN A 297 -11.14 16.20 0.46
N PHE A 298 -10.29 15.22 0.15
CA PHE A 298 -9.64 15.03 -1.15
C PHE A 298 -8.68 16.15 -1.54
N HIS A 299 -8.16 16.94 -0.59
CA HIS A 299 -7.04 17.83 -0.85
C HIS A 299 -5.75 17.02 -0.88
N VAL A 300 -4.88 17.35 -1.84
CA VAL A 300 -3.58 16.69 -1.97
C VAL A 300 -2.65 17.14 -0.86
N MET A 301 -2.03 16.18 -0.19
CA MET A 301 -0.87 16.36 0.68
C MET A 301 0.32 15.66 0.01
N SER A 302 1.37 16.39 -0.33
CA SER A 302 2.53 15.85 -1.07
C SER A 302 3.83 16.50 -0.60
N GLY A 303 4.97 16.00 -1.09
CA GLY A 303 6.28 16.61 -0.84
C GLY A 303 6.41 18.05 -1.38
N VAL A 304 5.47 18.52 -2.21
CA VAL A 304 5.45 19.89 -2.74
C VAL A 304 4.84 20.87 -1.73
N ASN A 305 3.69 20.56 -1.16
CA ASN A 305 2.96 21.46 -0.25
C ASN A 305 3.14 21.11 1.24
N THR A 306 3.65 19.92 1.52
CA THR A 306 3.98 19.42 2.86
C THR A 306 5.45 18.95 2.89
N PRO A 307 6.42 19.81 2.53
CA PRO A 307 7.82 19.40 2.41
C PRO A 307 8.39 19.01 3.77
N ASN A 308 9.16 17.92 3.80
CA ASN A 308 9.99 17.60 4.96
C ASN A 308 11.08 18.68 5.11
N ASN A 309 11.11 19.33 6.27
CA ASN A 309 12.01 20.43 6.59
C ASN A 309 12.94 20.11 7.78
N TYR A 310 13.23 18.83 8.01
CA TYR A 310 14.10 18.39 9.09
C TYR A 310 15.53 18.96 8.97
N MET A 311 15.97 19.63 10.03
CA MET A 311 17.29 20.24 10.22
C MET A 311 17.89 19.88 11.60
N GLY A 312 17.38 18.83 12.27
CA GLY A 312 17.77 18.42 13.61
C GLY A 312 16.67 18.59 14.68
N PRO A 313 17.00 18.39 15.97
CA PRO A 313 16.05 18.58 17.07
C PRO A 313 15.35 19.95 17.02
N GLY A 314 14.03 19.97 17.26
CA GLY A 314 13.21 21.19 17.19
C GLY A 314 12.67 21.54 15.79
N THR A 315 13.01 20.75 14.76
CA THR A 315 12.53 20.94 13.38
C THR A 315 11.92 19.64 12.84
N GLY A 316 11.36 19.67 11.62
CA GLY A 316 10.76 18.51 10.97
C GLY A 316 9.39 18.14 11.52
N TYR A 317 8.86 17.01 11.04
CA TYR A 317 7.64 16.41 11.56
C TYR A 317 7.78 16.06 13.05
N ARG A 318 6.70 16.29 13.81
CA ARG A 318 6.61 16.00 15.24
C ARG A 318 5.24 15.43 15.54
N VAL A 319 5.21 14.38 16.37
CA VAL A 319 3.98 13.80 16.87
C VAL A 319 3.53 14.60 18.09
N ASP A 320 2.60 15.51 17.88
CA ASP A 320 2.04 16.37 18.91
C ASP A 320 0.53 16.60 18.73
N GLY A 321 -0.05 17.41 19.62
CA GLY A 321 -1.43 17.84 19.55
C GLY A 321 -2.44 16.70 19.40
N LYS A 322 -3.39 16.89 18.47
CA LYS A 322 -4.50 15.95 18.24
C LYS A 322 -4.01 14.55 17.83
N ARG A 323 -2.97 14.48 16.98
CA ARG A 323 -2.44 13.19 16.50
C ARG A 323 -1.81 12.40 17.64
N TRP A 324 -1.10 13.06 18.54
CA TRP A 324 -0.54 12.41 19.72
C TRP A 324 -1.61 11.90 20.68
N GLU A 325 -2.70 12.65 20.88
CA GLU A 325 -3.83 12.17 21.69
C GLU A 325 -4.50 10.95 21.05
N GLU A 326 -4.65 10.91 19.73
CA GLU A 326 -5.19 9.75 19.00
C GLU A 326 -4.30 8.51 19.17
N ILE A 327 -2.98 8.64 19.03
CA ILE A 327 -2.03 7.52 19.23
C ILE A 327 -2.08 6.99 20.66
N LYS A 328 -2.22 7.86 21.67
CA LYS A 328 -2.33 7.42 23.06
C LYS A 328 -3.66 6.73 23.37
N ALA A 329 -4.71 6.96 22.59
CA ALA A 329 -6.08 6.49 22.86
C ALA A 329 -6.30 5.01 22.47
N ILE A 330 -5.35 4.13 22.80
CA ILE A 330 -5.51 2.69 22.58
C ILE A 330 -6.65 2.12 23.44
N PRO A 331 -7.39 1.09 22.98
CA PRO A 331 -8.46 0.45 23.75
C PRO A 331 -7.93 -0.19 25.04
N HIS A 332 -8.83 -0.46 25.99
CA HIS A 332 -8.53 -1.17 27.25
C HIS A 332 -7.47 -0.52 28.17
N ARG A 333 -7.21 0.78 28.00
CA ARG A 333 -6.44 1.55 28.99
C ARG A 333 -7.19 1.60 30.32
N ILE A 334 -6.48 1.33 31.40
CA ILE A 334 -6.99 1.50 32.76
C ILE A 334 -6.86 2.98 33.14
N ASP A 335 -7.96 3.61 33.54
CA ASP A 335 -7.91 4.91 34.21
C ASP A 335 -7.53 4.71 35.67
N ILE A 336 -6.38 5.25 36.07
CA ILE A 336 -5.88 5.16 37.45
C ILE A 336 -6.77 5.87 38.47
N ASN A 337 -7.67 6.77 38.03
CA ASN A 337 -8.59 7.48 38.92
C ASN A 337 -9.92 6.73 39.11
N GLU A 338 -10.22 5.76 38.25
CA GLU A 338 -11.41 4.90 38.35
C GLU A 338 -11.10 3.55 39.02
N PHE A 339 -9.84 3.35 39.45
CA PHE A 339 -9.31 2.17 40.11
C PHE A 339 -8.87 2.47 41.54
#